data_AF-Q5MGP9-F1
#
_entry.id   AF-Q5MGP9-F1
#
_cell.length_a   1.000
_cell.length_b   1.000
_cell.length_c   1.000
_cell.angle_alpha   90.00
_cell.angle_beta   90.00
_cell.angle_gamma   90.00
#
_symmetry.space_group_name_H-M   'P 1'
#
loop_
_entity.id
_entity.type
_entity.pdbx_description
1 polymer ?
#
loop_
_entity_poly.entity_id
_entity_poly.type
_entity_poly.pdbx_seq_one_letter_code
_entity_poly.pdbx_strand_id
1 'polypeptide(L)'
;TGSGKYNILHNDNHNLDLTGKFLECSRSNPNLSDYNKYSAILDYLYKDKLSASLGVAHSGLLDRTDLSALGKVNLLNDKNTRLDLFGGLTKSMSPKFDSGLKPNFGLQLESSF
;
A
#
# COMPACT_ATOMS: atom_id res chain seq x y z
N THR A 1 -5.98 -16.40 7.19
CA THR A 1 -5.72 -15.29 6.23
C THR A 1 -6.98 -14.90 5.48
N GLY A 2 -7.28 -13.59 5.33
CA GLY A 2 -8.41 -13.07 4.56
C GLY A 2 -8.16 -11.68 4.00
N SER A 3 -8.82 -11.33 2.89
CA SER A 3 -8.77 -10.00 2.30
C SER A 3 -10.13 -9.60 1.73
N GLY A 4 -10.50 -8.33 1.88
CA GLY A 4 -11.70 -7.76 1.31
C GLY A 4 -11.41 -6.45 0.60
N LYS A 5 -12.10 -6.19 -0.50
CA LYS A 5 -12.08 -4.91 -1.21
C LYS A 5 -13.51 -4.39 -1.28
N TYR A 6 -13.70 -3.13 -0.93
CA TYR A 6 -14.96 -2.43 -1.01
C TYR A 6 -14.78 -1.19 -1.89
N ASN A 7 -15.56 -1.11 -2.95
CA ASN A 7 -15.57 0.04 -3.82
C ASN A 7 -16.51 1.10 -3.25
N ILE A 8 -15.95 2.20 -2.74
CA ILE A 8 -16.69 3.29 -2.11
C ILE A 8 -17.33 4.18 -3.18
N LEU A 9 -16.59 4.46 -4.25
CA LEU A 9 -17.04 5.30 -5.36
C LEU A 9 -16.46 4.75 -6.66
N HIS A 10 -17.30 4.67 -7.69
CA HIS A 10 -16.86 4.38 -9.04
C HIS A 10 -17.68 5.18 -10.05
N ASN A 11 -16.98 5.96 -10.88
CA ASN A 11 -17.52 6.61 -12.06
C ASN A 11 -16.43 6.75 -13.13
N ASP A 12 -16.76 7.33 -14.28
CA ASP A 12 -15.88 7.49 -15.44
C ASP A 12 -14.54 8.17 -15.12
N ASN A 13 -14.50 9.01 -14.10
CA ASN A 13 -13.32 9.80 -13.75
C ASN A 13 -12.69 9.39 -12.43
N HIS A 14 -13.43 8.77 -11.51
CA HIS A 14 -13.07 8.61 -10.12
C HIS A 14 -13.32 7.18 -9.68
N ASN A 15 -12.30 6.57 -9.09
CA ASN A 15 -12.42 5.32 -8.41
C ASN A 15 -11.85 5.46 -6.99
N LEU A 16 -12.62 5.08 -5.98
CA LEU A 16 -12.21 5.06 -4.58
C LEU A 16 -12.47 3.68 -4.00
N ASP A 17 -11.41 3.02 -3.59
CA ASP A 17 -11.42 1.66 -3.10
C ASP A 17 -10.86 1.59 -1.67
N LEU A 18 -11.52 0.82 -0.81
CA LEU A 18 -11.01 0.44 0.50
C LEU A 18 -10.66 -1.05 0.48
N THR A 19 -9.41 -1.38 0.77
CA THR A 19 -8.93 -2.76 0.86
C THR A 19 -8.51 -3.06 2.29
N GLY A 20 -9.08 -4.11 2.89
CA GLY A 20 -8.66 -4.67 4.17
C GLY A 20 -7.97 -6.02 3.97
N LYS A 21 -6.91 -6.30 4.73
CA LYS A 21 -6.26 -7.62 4.76
C LYS A 21 -5.96 -8.03 6.20
N PHE A 22 -6.10 -9.33 6.44
CA PHE A 22 -5.75 -10.01 7.67
C PHE A 22 -4.87 -11.22 7.34
N LEU A 23 -3.70 -11.30 7.97
CA LEU A 23 -2.77 -12.42 7.83
C LEU A 23 -2.50 -13.02 9.20
N GLU A 24 -2.73 -14.32 9.34
CA GLU A 24 -2.23 -15.10 10.47
C GLU A 24 -0.84 -15.59 10.09
N CYS A 25 0.15 -15.23 10.90
CA CYS A 25 1.53 -15.63 10.67
C CYS A 25 1.92 -16.68 11.70
N SER A 26 1.74 -17.96 11.36
CA SER A 26 2.31 -19.06 12.14
C SER A 26 3.81 -19.14 11.89
N ARG A 27 4.60 -19.22 12.97
CA ARG A 27 6.06 -19.28 12.84
C ARG A 27 6.58 -20.71 12.96
N SER A 28 7.54 -21.03 12.12
CA SER A 28 8.33 -22.27 12.21
C SER A 28 9.33 -22.28 13.38
N ASN A 29 9.57 -21.14 14.03
CA ASN A 29 10.51 -21.03 15.16
C ASN A 29 9.74 -20.99 16.50
N PRO A 30 9.90 -21.97 17.39
CA PRO A 30 9.14 -22.09 18.64
C PRO A 30 9.40 -20.97 19.66
N ASN A 31 10.48 -20.21 19.53
CA ASN A 31 10.81 -19.13 20.47
C ASN A 31 10.02 -17.83 20.23
N LEU A 32 9.17 -17.80 19.21
CA LEU A 32 8.47 -16.61 18.79
C LEU A 32 6.99 -16.94 18.65
N SER A 33 6.16 -16.25 19.43
CA SER A 33 4.71 -16.41 19.37
C SER A 33 4.17 -16.12 17.98
N ASP A 34 3.14 -16.86 17.61
CA ASP A 34 2.30 -16.54 16.46
C ASP A 34 1.79 -15.11 16.57
N TYR A 35 1.68 -14.45 15.43
CA TYR A 35 1.27 -13.06 15.40
C TYR A 35 0.38 -12.79 14.20
N ASN A 36 -0.45 -11.76 14.35
CA ASN A 36 -1.34 -11.32 13.29
C ASN A 36 -0.79 -10.06 12.62
N LYS A 37 -1.13 -9.93 11.34
CA LYS A 37 -0.96 -8.72 10.56
C LYS A 37 -2.31 -8.26 10.05
N TYR A 38 -2.57 -6.97 10.18
CA TYR A 38 -3.76 -6.33 9.65
C TYR A 38 -3.33 -5.15 8.81
N SER A 39 -3.97 -4.91 7.67
CA SER A 39 -3.74 -3.71 6.89
C SER A 39 -5.03 -3.17 6.29
N ALA A 40 -5.14 -1.86 6.22
CA ALA A 40 -6.17 -1.17 5.49
C ALA A 40 -5.52 -0.16 4.53
N ILE A 41 -6.01 -0.13 3.29
CA ILE A 41 -5.52 0.78 2.25
C ILE A 41 -6.73 1.44 1.61
N LEU A 42 -6.70 2.77 1.53
CA LEU A 42 -7.63 3.58 0.78
C LEU A 42 -6.92 4.04 -0.50
N ASP A 43 -7.40 3.58 -1.65
CA ASP A 43 -6.86 3.89 -2.97
C ASP A 43 -7.83 4.79 -3.74
N TYR A 44 -7.33 5.94 -4.18
CA TYR A 44 -8.03 6.86 -5.09
C TYR A 44 -7.35 6.85 -6.45
N LEU A 45 -8.13 6.79 -7.53
CA LEU A 45 -7.67 6.84 -8.90
C LEU A 45 -8.52 7.82 -9.71
N TYR A 46 -7.84 8.77 -10.37
CA TYR A 46 -8.43 9.73 -11.29
C TYR A 46 -8.08 9.36 -12.73
N LYS A 47 -9.10 9.04 -13.53
CA LYS A 47 -9.01 8.74 -14.97
C LYS A 47 -7.90 7.75 -15.35
N ASP A 48 -7.66 6.74 -14.51
CA ASP A 48 -6.58 5.75 -14.68
C ASP A 48 -5.15 6.33 -14.80
N LYS A 49 -4.96 7.60 -14.43
CA LYS A 49 -3.71 8.34 -14.64
C LYS A 49 -3.08 8.81 -13.35
N LEU A 50 -3.86 9.40 -12.45
CA LEU A 50 -3.36 9.93 -11.18
C LEU A 50 -3.93 9.08 -10.05
N SER A 51 -3.08 8.45 -9.26
CA SER A 51 -3.51 7.70 -8.08
C SER A 51 -2.92 8.27 -6.80
N ALA A 52 -3.66 8.14 -5.71
CA ALA A 52 -3.23 8.44 -4.35
C ALA A 52 -3.68 7.30 -3.43
N SER A 53 -2.79 6.85 -2.56
CA SER A 53 -3.04 5.72 -1.66
C SER A 53 -2.65 6.11 -0.23
N LEU A 54 -3.56 5.87 0.71
CA LEU A 54 -3.29 5.97 2.15
C LEU A 54 -3.37 4.57 2.75
N GLY A 55 -2.35 4.18 3.50
CA GLY A 55 -2.24 2.84 4.05
C GLY A 55 -1.87 2.86 5.52
N VAL A 56 -2.43 1.90 6.25
CA VAL A 56 -1.99 1.50 7.59
C VAL A 56 -1.81 0.00 7.61
N ALA A 57 -0.68 -0.47 8.15
CA ALA A 57 -0.44 -1.88 8.41
C ALA A 57 0.08 -2.05 9.82
N HIS A 58 -0.52 -2.96 10.58
CA HIS A 58 -0.05 -3.31 11.92
C HIS A 58 0.46 -4.75 11.93
N SER A 59 1.60 -4.97 12.57
CA SER A 59 2.19 -6.28 12.77
C SER A 59 2.49 -6.53 14.24
N GLY A 60 1.84 -7.54 14.80
CA GLY A 60 2.04 -7.94 16.20
C GLY A 60 3.44 -8.49 16.52
N LEU A 61 4.24 -8.82 15.50
CA LEU A 61 5.58 -9.35 15.70
C LEU A 61 6.53 -8.36 16.41
N LEU A 62 6.47 -7.08 16.03
CA LEU A 62 7.29 -6.01 16.57
C LEU A 62 6.45 -4.93 17.24
N ASP A 63 5.15 -5.20 17.41
CA ASP A 63 4.15 -4.19 17.76
C ASP A 63 4.31 -2.92 16.90
N ARG A 64 4.46 -3.14 15.59
CA ARG A 64 4.85 -2.13 14.60
C ARG A 64 3.64 -1.74 13.78
N THR A 65 3.39 -0.43 13.71
CA THR A 65 2.41 0.19 12.81
C THR A 65 3.14 0.97 11.73
N ASP A 66 2.88 0.63 10.49
CA ASP A 66 3.35 1.31 9.29
C ASP A 66 2.24 2.18 8.73
N LEU A 67 2.52 3.48 8.57
CA LEU A 67 1.69 4.45 7.86
C LEU A 67 2.33 4.74 6.51
N SER A 68 1.53 4.81 5.45
CA SER A 68 2.01 5.13 4.11
C SER A 68 1.07 6.11 3.41
N ALA A 69 1.65 7.09 2.74
CA ALA A 69 0.96 7.95 1.79
C ALA A 69 1.74 7.92 0.48
N LEU A 70 1.12 7.43 -0.60
CA LEU A 70 1.75 7.29 -1.91
C LEU A 70 0.92 8.04 -2.95
N GLY A 71 1.58 8.73 -3.87
CA GLY A 71 1.01 9.25 -5.09
C GLY A 71 1.69 8.63 -6.30
N LYS A 72 0.94 8.44 -7.38
CA LYS A 72 1.46 7.98 -8.67
C LYS A 72 0.82 8.76 -9.80
N VAL A 73 1.63 9.15 -10.78
CA VAL A 73 1.19 9.75 -12.03
C VAL A 73 1.68 8.89 -13.17
N ASN A 74 0.77 8.46 -14.02
CA ASN A 74 1.06 7.78 -15.26
C ASN A 74 1.45 8.84 -16.32
N LEU A 75 2.72 8.85 -16.70
CA LEU A 75 3.30 9.78 -17.67
C LEU A 75 3.04 9.33 -19.11
N LEU A 76 3.03 8.02 -19.35
CA LEU A 76 2.79 7.41 -20.66
C LEU A 76 1.93 6.16 -20.46
N ASN A 77 0.77 6.14 -21.12
CA ASN A 77 -0.14 5.00 -21.09
C ASN A 77 -0.49 4.61 -22.53
N ASP A 78 0.34 3.78 -23.13
CA ASP A 78 0.07 3.13 -24.41
C ASP A 78 -0.11 1.62 -24.20
N LYS A 79 -0.69 0.92 -25.18
CA LYS A 79 -1.03 -0.51 -25.08
C LYS A 79 0.16 -1.40 -24.70
N ASN A 80 1.36 -1.02 -25.10
CA ASN A 80 2.56 -1.81 -24.93
C ASN A 80 3.53 -1.22 -23.90
N THR A 81 3.30 0.01 -23.44
CA THR A 81 4.25 0.72 -22.60
C THR A 81 3.56 1.64 -21.61
N ARG A 82 3.90 1.45 -20.35
CA ARG A 82 3.46 2.24 -19.22
C ARG A 82 4.67 2.84 -18.51
N LEU A 83 4.69 4.16 -18.33
CA LEU A 83 5.67 4.83 -17.48
C LEU A 83 4.96 5.55 -16.35
N ASP A 84 5.21 5.10 -15.13
CA ASP A 84 4.68 5.75 -13.93
C ASP A 84 5.79 6.47 -13.16
N LEU A 85 5.52 7.70 -12.75
CA LEU A 85 6.27 8.40 -11.70
C LEU A 85 5.50 8.25 -10.39
N PHE A 86 6.15 7.75 -9.35
CA PHE A 86 5.54 7.65 -8.02
C PHE A 86 6.41 8.33 -6.95
N GLY A 87 5.74 8.79 -5.91
CA GLY A 87 6.36 9.45 -4.77
C GLY A 87 5.48 9.34 -3.54
N GLY A 88 6.09 9.33 -2.36
CA GLY A 88 5.34 9.14 -1.13
C GLY A 88 6.19 9.17 0.12
N LEU A 89 5.51 8.91 1.24
CA LEU A 89 6.05 8.91 2.58
C LEU A 89 5.62 7.63 3.29
N THR A 90 6.55 7.07 4.06
CA THR A 90 6.29 5.94 4.95
C THR A 90 6.78 6.28 6.35
N LYS A 91 6.05 5.87 7.38
CA LYS A 91 6.46 6.01 8.78
C LYS A 91 6.17 4.70 9.50
N SER A 92 7.15 4.18 10.21
CA SER A 92 7.03 3.00 11.06
C SER A 92 7.13 3.40 12.51
N MET A 93 6.16 3.00 13.31
CA MET A 93 6.09 3.29 14.74
C MET A 93 5.97 1.99 15.52
N SER A 94 6.70 1.88 16.61
CA SER A 94 6.55 0.81 17.60
C SER A 94 6.92 1.36 18.99
N PRO A 95 6.63 0.65 20.09
CA PRO A 95 7.09 1.04 21.42
C PRO A 95 8.62 1.17 21.53
N LYS A 96 9.38 0.51 20.65
CA LYS A 96 10.85 0.44 20.72
C LYS A 96 11.56 1.40 19.77
N PHE A 97 10.89 1.88 18.72
CA PHE A 97 11.48 2.76 17.72
C PHE A 97 10.43 3.53 16.93
N ASP A 98 10.81 4.71 16.45
CA ASP A 98 10.10 5.49 15.42
C ASP A 98 11.08 5.73 14.26
N SER A 99 10.66 5.42 13.03
CA SER A 99 11.51 5.57 11.85
C SER A 99 11.60 7.00 11.33
N GLY A 100 10.75 7.92 11.81
CA GLY A 100 10.47 9.19 11.15
C GLY A 100 9.78 8.99 9.79
N LEU A 101 9.53 10.09 9.10
CA LEU A 101 9.02 10.09 7.73
C LEU A 101 10.15 9.70 6.77
N LYS A 102 9.96 8.61 6.04
CA LYS A 102 10.86 8.12 5.00
C LYS A 102 10.25 8.39 3.63
N PRO A 103 10.86 9.27 2.81
CA PRO A 103 10.42 9.47 1.46
C PRO A 103 10.71 8.24 0.59
N ASN A 104 9.81 7.96 -0.34
CA ASN A 104 10.02 7.03 -1.43
C ASN A 104 9.69 7.74 -2.74
N PHE A 105 10.54 7.56 -3.75
CA PHE A 105 10.33 8.10 -5.08
C PHE A 105 10.89 7.11 -6.08
N GLY A 106 10.24 7.01 -7.23
CA GLY A 106 10.73 6.15 -8.27
C GLY A 106 9.99 6.30 -9.58
N LEU A 107 10.60 5.70 -10.60
CA LEU A 107 10.03 5.52 -11.92
C LEU A 107 9.79 4.03 -12.11
N GLN A 108 8.62 3.67 -12.60
CA GLN A 108 8.30 2.30 -12.99
C GLN A 108 7.99 2.29 -14.48
N LEU A 109 8.81 1.57 -15.24
CA LEU A 109 8.57 1.26 -16.63
C LEU A 109 8.03 -0.16 -16.72
N GLU A 110 6.88 -0.31 -17.36
CA GLU A 110 6.28 -1.59 -17.67
C GLU A 110 6.11 -1.67 -19.19
N SER A 111 6.69 -2.67 -19.82
CA SER A 111 6.61 -2.89 -21.26
C SER A 111 6.26 -4.35 -21.55
N SER A 112 5.22 -4.57 -22.35
CA SER A 112 4.80 -5.89 -22.80
C SER A 112 5.18 -6.06 -24.28
N PHE A 113 5.88 -7.15 -24.59
CA PHE A 113 6.31 -7.53 -25.95
C PHE A 113 5.34 -8.52 -26.59
#